data_AF-A0A7S1RGA7-F1
#
_entry.id   AF-A0A7S1RGA7-F1
#
_cell.length_a   1.000
_cell.length_b   1.000
_cell.length_c   1.000
_cell.angle_alpha   90.00
_cell.angle_beta   90.00
_cell.angle_gamma   90.00
#
_symmetry.space_group_name_H-M   'P 1'
#
loop_
_entity.id
_entity.type
_entity.pdbx_description
1 polymer ?
#
loop_
_entity_poly.entity_id
_entity_poly.type
_entity_poly.pdbx_seq_one_letter_code
_entity_poly.pdbx_strand_id
1 'polypeptide(L)'
;HAELVRRTLASACELGHVAIVTSSVRPWVDRSADQHLPSLDVPRLLADLGIPVLYAPECWSPGMENMGMVEAYTACKRTVMEEFFRSACGDRPLAHAISVGDSPVEREALKQAVQRWDQPAAANERPLCKTIKFMGDPSLKQLSSELQATVAWMQRIVSHESDIDVAIDPWDDAESKLRAPFGPEAC
;
A
#
# COMPACT_ATOMS: atom_id res chain seq x y z
N HIS A 1 10.19 7.41 -15.41
CA HIS A 1 9.64 6.47 -14.42
C HIS A 1 10.44 6.43 -13.12
N ALA A 2 11.77 6.28 -13.14
CA ALA A 2 12.63 6.35 -11.94
C ALA A 2 12.35 7.57 -11.02
N GLU A 3 12.35 8.78 -11.60
CA GLU A 3 12.02 10.02 -10.88
C GLU A 3 10.65 9.94 -10.20
N LEU A 4 9.65 9.40 -10.90
CA LEU A 4 8.28 9.27 -10.39
C LEU A 4 8.20 8.28 -9.21
N VAL A 5 8.87 7.12 -9.31
CA VAL A 5 8.94 6.14 -8.21
C VAL A 5 9.56 6.77 -6.97
N ARG A 6 10.72 7.42 -7.11
CA ARG A 6 11.38 8.12 -6.00
C ARG A 6 10.49 9.20 -5.40
N ARG A 7 9.82 10.01 -6.23
CA ARG A 7 8.90 11.05 -5.75
C ARG A 7 7.73 10.43 -4.98
N THR A 8 7.11 9.37 -5.49
CA THR A 8 6.00 8.70 -4.82
C THR A 8 6.39 8.16 -3.45
N LEU A 9 7.53 7.47 -3.36
CA LEU A 9 8.01 6.93 -2.08
C LEU A 9 8.40 8.02 -1.09
N ALA A 10 9.11 9.06 -1.54
CA ALA A 10 9.50 10.19 -0.69
C ALA A 10 8.26 10.92 -0.15
N SER A 11 7.29 11.27 -1.01
CA SER A 11 6.05 11.93 -0.59
C SER A 11 5.23 11.07 0.37
N ALA A 12 5.22 9.74 0.22
CA ALA A 12 4.55 8.86 1.17
C ALA A 12 5.23 8.87 2.55
N CYS A 13 6.57 8.88 2.58
CA CYS A 13 7.34 8.92 3.83
C CYS A 13 7.23 10.25 4.56
N GLU A 14 6.95 11.36 3.86
CA GLU A 14 6.65 12.65 4.49
C GLU A 14 5.34 12.62 5.29
N LEU A 15 4.42 11.70 4.98
CA LEU A 15 3.08 11.64 5.54
C LEU A 15 2.86 10.50 6.54
N GLY A 16 3.77 9.54 6.61
CA GLY A 16 3.65 8.42 7.54
C GLY A 16 4.73 7.36 7.39
N HIS A 17 4.55 6.26 8.13
CA HIS A 17 5.41 5.10 8.04
C HIS A 17 5.05 4.28 6.78
N VAL A 18 6.06 3.95 5.98
CA VAL A 18 5.88 3.26 4.68
C VAL A 18 6.63 1.93 4.69
N ALA A 19 5.99 0.89 4.14
CA ALA A 19 6.61 -0.41 3.86
C ALA A 19 6.19 -0.89 2.46
N ILE A 20 7.05 -1.69 1.82
CA ILE A 20 6.70 -2.42 0.60
C ILE A 20 6.31 -3.85 1.01
N VAL A 21 5.08 -4.26 0.70
CA VAL A 21 4.58 -5.62 0.98
C VAL A 21 4.42 -6.41 -0.32
N THR A 22 5.24 -7.44 -0.52
CA THR A 22 5.27 -8.21 -1.77
C THR A 22 4.89 -9.68 -1.57
N SER A 23 4.21 -10.27 -2.55
CA SER A 23 3.97 -11.71 -2.64
C SER A 23 5.11 -12.47 -3.32
N SER A 24 6.21 -11.79 -3.65
CA SER A 24 7.40 -12.41 -4.24
C SER A 24 8.28 -13.06 -3.16
N VAL A 25 9.40 -13.65 -3.58
CA VAL A 25 10.44 -14.20 -2.70
C VAL A 25 11.73 -13.40 -2.81
N ARG A 26 12.59 -13.43 -1.78
CA ARG A 26 13.90 -12.77 -1.85
C ARG A 26 14.77 -13.37 -2.95
N PRO A 27 15.60 -12.58 -3.65
CA PRO A 27 15.71 -11.11 -3.63
C PRO A 27 14.98 -10.47 -4.83
N TRP A 28 13.73 -10.87 -5.10
CA TRP A 28 13.04 -10.50 -6.34
C TRP A 28 12.90 -8.98 -6.52
N VAL A 29 12.65 -8.22 -5.44
CA VAL A 29 12.49 -6.76 -5.53
C VAL A 29 13.77 -6.10 -6.03
N ASP A 30 14.93 -6.50 -5.51
CA ASP A 30 16.23 -5.96 -5.89
C ASP A 30 16.53 -6.27 -7.37
N ARG A 31 16.34 -7.54 -7.78
CA ARG A 31 16.57 -7.94 -9.18
C ARG A 31 15.62 -7.25 -10.15
N SER A 32 14.35 -7.08 -9.77
CA SER A 32 13.35 -6.39 -10.58
C SER A 32 13.71 -4.90 -10.73
N ALA A 33 14.17 -4.27 -9.66
CA ALA A 33 14.66 -2.90 -9.69
C ALA A 33 15.86 -2.73 -10.64
N ASP A 34 16.86 -3.61 -10.54
CA ASP A 34 18.05 -3.57 -11.42
C ASP A 34 17.66 -3.69 -12.90
N GLN A 35 16.67 -4.53 -13.20
CA GLN A 35 16.23 -4.78 -14.58
C GLN A 35 15.36 -3.64 -15.14
N HIS A 36 14.43 -3.11 -14.34
CA HIS A 36 13.37 -2.22 -14.83
C HIS A 36 13.56 -0.75 -14.46
N LEU A 37 14.42 -0.45 -13.48
CA LEU A 37 14.76 0.89 -13.01
C LEU A 37 16.29 1.09 -12.92
N PRO A 38 17.09 0.77 -13.97
CA PRO A 38 18.56 0.74 -13.88
C PRO A 38 19.21 2.09 -13.58
N SER A 39 18.48 3.21 -13.73
CA SER A 39 18.94 4.55 -13.38
C SER A 39 18.60 4.98 -11.94
N LEU A 40 17.96 4.11 -11.16
CA LEU A 40 17.60 4.33 -9.77
C LEU A 40 18.18 3.22 -8.91
N ASP A 41 19.05 3.59 -7.98
CA ASP A 41 19.50 2.67 -6.92
C ASP A 41 18.36 2.50 -5.90
N VAL A 42 17.45 1.58 -6.21
CA VAL A 42 16.27 1.31 -5.37
C VAL A 42 16.67 0.79 -3.98
N PRO A 43 17.59 -0.18 -3.83
CA PRO A 43 18.02 -0.62 -2.50
C PRO A 43 18.52 0.54 -1.62
N ARG A 44 19.34 1.43 -2.17
CA ARG A 44 19.80 2.62 -1.44
C ARG A 44 18.67 3.59 -1.14
N LEU A 45 17.78 3.86 -2.10
CA LEU A 45 16.64 4.74 -1.87
C LEU A 45 15.75 4.22 -0.72
N LEU A 46 15.46 2.92 -0.70
CA LEU A 46 14.65 2.32 0.36
C LEU A 46 15.36 2.39 1.71
N ALA A 47 16.67 2.18 1.76
CA ALA A 47 17.46 2.34 2.98
C ALA A 47 17.48 3.79 3.48
N ASP A 48 17.71 4.76 2.58
CA ASP A 48 17.74 6.20 2.90
C ASP A 48 16.38 6.69 3.41
N LEU A 49 15.28 6.16 2.88
CA LEU A 49 13.91 6.47 3.33
C LEU A 49 13.43 5.61 4.53
N GLY A 50 14.22 4.61 4.95
CA GLY A 50 13.83 3.69 6.02
C GLY A 50 12.63 2.79 5.68
N ILE A 51 12.42 2.46 4.40
CA ILE A 51 11.30 1.63 3.92
C ILE A 51 11.70 0.15 3.95
N PRO A 52 11.13 -0.68 4.85
CA PRO A 52 11.35 -2.11 4.82
C PRO A 52 10.62 -2.76 3.65
N VAL A 53 11.22 -3.82 3.09
CA VAL A 53 10.58 -4.73 2.14
C VAL A 53 10.16 -6.00 2.89
N LEU A 54 8.86 -6.19 3.03
CA LEU A 54 8.22 -7.31 3.72
C LEU A 54 7.77 -8.33 2.68
N TYR A 55 8.36 -9.53 2.72
CA TYR A 55 8.07 -10.62 1.81
C TYR A 55 7.00 -11.51 2.44
N ALA A 56 5.74 -11.27 2.08
CA ALA A 56 4.58 -11.92 2.69
C ALA A 56 4.64 -13.47 2.70
N PRO A 57 5.18 -14.17 1.68
CA PRO A 57 5.28 -15.63 1.72
C PRO A 57 6.14 -16.17 2.88
N GLU A 58 6.98 -15.35 3.52
CA GLU A 58 7.73 -15.72 4.72
C GLU A 58 6.79 -15.97 5.94
N CYS A 59 5.55 -15.49 5.89
CA CYS A 59 4.51 -15.74 6.89
C CYS A 59 3.62 -16.96 6.58
N TRP A 60 3.98 -17.77 5.58
CA TRP A 60 3.21 -18.97 5.25
C TRP A 60 3.20 -19.94 6.43
N SER A 61 2.01 -20.33 6.88
CA SER A 61 1.83 -21.22 8.03
C SER A 61 1.16 -22.55 7.63
N PRO A 62 1.43 -23.66 8.33
CA PRO A 62 0.73 -24.93 8.11
C PRO A 62 -0.79 -24.75 8.17
N GLY A 63 -1.50 -25.33 7.19
CA GLY A 63 -2.94 -25.20 7.02
C GLY A 63 -3.35 -24.24 5.90
N MET A 64 -2.45 -23.32 5.49
CA MET A 64 -2.68 -22.45 4.33
C MET A 64 -2.70 -23.22 3.01
N GLU A 65 -2.14 -24.43 2.96
CA GLU A 65 -2.18 -25.31 1.78
C GLU A 65 -3.61 -25.74 1.42
N ASN A 66 -4.53 -25.70 2.38
CA ASN A 66 -5.93 -26.04 2.18
C ASN A 66 -6.78 -24.82 1.77
N MET A 67 -6.20 -23.62 1.77
CA MET A 67 -6.87 -22.39 1.36
C MET A 67 -6.77 -22.19 -0.15
N GLY A 68 -7.66 -21.35 -0.70
CA GLY A 68 -7.44 -20.84 -2.06
C GLY A 68 -6.18 -19.97 -2.12
N MET A 69 -5.46 -19.99 -3.25
CA MET A 69 -4.21 -19.23 -3.40
C MET A 69 -4.37 -17.73 -3.06
N VAL A 70 -5.47 -17.11 -3.50
CA VAL A 70 -5.79 -15.71 -3.19
C VAL A 70 -5.97 -15.50 -1.68
N GLU A 71 -6.68 -16.41 -1.02
CA GLU A 71 -6.91 -16.37 0.43
C GLU A 71 -5.60 -16.54 1.20
N ALA A 72 -4.76 -17.49 0.80
CA ALA A 72 -3.46 -17.73 1.43
C ALA A 72 -2.54 -16.50 1.33
N TYR A 73 -2.42 -15.89 0.14
CA TYR A 73 -1.64 -14.65 -0.02
C TYR A 73 -2.26 -13.46 0.73
N THR A 74 -3.59 -13.39 0.80
CA THR A 74 -4.28 -12.35 1.58
C THR A 74 -3.95 -12.49 3.07
N ALA A 75 -4.00 -13.72 3.60
CA ALA A 75 -3.64 -14.01 4.98
C ALA A 75 -2.16 -13.69 5.26
N CYS A 76 -1.25 -14.06 4.36
CA CYS A 76 0.18 -13.74 4.48
C CYS A 76 0.43 -12.22 4.48
N LYS A 77 -0.15 -11.47 3.53
CA LYS A 77 -0.02 -10.01 3.47
C LYS A 77 -0.62 -9.35 4.72
N ARG A 78 -1.75 -9.83 5.21
CA ARG A 78 -2.38 -9.34 6.44
C ARG A 78 -1.42 -9.47 7.62
N THR A 79 -0.80 -10.64 7.81
CA THR A 79 0.13 -10.88 8.91
C THR A 79 1.29 -9.88 8.93
N VAL A 80 1.97 -9.67 7.80
CA VAL A 80 3.07 -8.70 7.73
C VAL A 80 2.60 -7.24 7.88
N MET A 81 1.39 -6.91 7.42
CA MET A 81 0.80 -5.58 7.64
C MET A 81 0.52 -5.32 9.12
N GLU A 82 -0.05 -6.30 9.84
CA GLU A 82 -0.29 -6.19 11.28
C GLU A 82 1.03 -6.05 12.07
N GLU A 83 2.06 -6.81 11.71
CA GLU A 83 3.40 -6.67 12.30
C GLU A 83 3.99 -5.29 12.04
N PHE A 84 3.83 -4.77 10.82
CA PHE A 84 4.26 -3.43 10.49
C PHE A 84 3.52 -2.36 11.30
N PHE A 85 2.20 -2.48 11.50
CA PHE A 85 1.44 -1.56 12.34
C PHE A 85 1.96 -1.53 13.77
N ARG A 86 2.21 -2.70 14.38
CA ARG A 86 2.76 -2.79 15.74
C ARG A 86 4.13 -2.12 15.83
N SER A 87 5.00 -2.35 14.84
CA SER A 87 6.33 -1.76 14.78
C SER A 87 6.30 -0.24 14.59
N ALA A 88 5.44 0.26 13.69
CA ALA A 88 5.37 1.67 13.33
C ALA A 88 4.65 2.52 14.40
N CYS A 89 3.55 2.01 14.96
CA CYS A 89 2.75 2.74 15.93
C CYS A 89 3.25 2.57 17.36
N GLY A 90 3.85 1.43 17.70
CA GLY A 90 4.15 1.06 19.08
C GLY A 90 2.86 1.02 19.91
N ASP A 91 2.87 1.70 21.06
CA ASP A 91 1.68 1.82 21.92
C ASP A 91 0.70 2.91 21.48
N ARG A 92 1.00 3.65 20.41
CA ARG A 92 0.13 4.72 19.91
C ARG A 92 -1.05 4.13 19.12
N PRO A 93 -2.25 4.73 19.18
CA PRO A 93 -3.36 4.33 18.34
C PRO A 93 -3.03 4.45 16.85
N LEU A 94 -3.45 3.47 16.06
CA LEU A 94 -3.38 3.54 14.61
C LEU A 94 -4.54 4.41 14.10
N ALA A 95 -4.24 5.60 13.59
CA ALA A 95 -5.27 6.51 13.08
C ALA A 95 -5.74 6.13 11.67
N HIS A 96 -4.78 5.91 10.75
CA HIS A 96 -5.05 5.58 9.36
C HIS A 96 -4.13 4.46 8.90
N ALA A 97 -4.66 3.54 8.09
CA ALA A 97 -3.88 2.55 7.38
C ALA A 97 -4.22 2.65 5.88
N ILE A 98 -3.18 2.76 5.04
CA ILE A 98 -3.33 3.01 3.61
C ILE A 98 -2.59 1.91 2.82
N SER A 99 -3.28 1.30 1.85
CA SER A 99 -2.68 0.32 0.93
C SER A 99 -2.85 0.81 -0.49
N VAL A 100 -1.75 0.72 -1.26
CA VAL A 100 -1.71 1.00 -2.68
C VAL A 100 -1.11 -0.21 -3.38
N GLY A 101 -1.79 -0.75 -4.38
CA GLY A 101 -1.33 -1.91 -5.14
C GLY A 101 -2.30 -2.29 -6.24
N ASP A 102 -1.94 -3.22 -7.11
CA ASP A 102 -2.67 -3.58 -8.33
C ASP A 102 -3.61 -4.78 -8.17
N SER A 103 -3.56 -5.46 -7.03
CA SER A 103 -4.27 -6.71 -6.76
C SER A 103 -5.35 -6.56 -5.69
N PRO A 104 -6.47 -7.32 -5.78
CA PRO A 104 -7.43 -7.40 -4.68
C PRO A 104 -6.82 -7.97 -3.39
N VAL A 105 -5.67 -8.65 -3.47
CA VAL A 105 -5.01 -9.30 -2.31
C VAL A 105 -4.59 -8.28 -1.25
N GLU A 106 -3.79 -7.26 -1.59
CA GLU A 106 -3.38 -6.25 -0.59
C GLU A 106 -4.55 -5.38 -0.12
N ARG A 107 -5.53 -5.13 -0.99
CA ARG A 107 -6.76 -4.41 -0.63
C ARG A 107 -7.51 -5.14 0.48
N GLU A 108 -7.73 -6.43 0.30
CA GLU A 108 -8.45 -7.26 1.27
C GLU A 108 -7.62 -7.54 2.52
N ALA A 109 -6.31 -7.76 2.36
CA ALA A 109 -5.39 -7.94 3.48
C ALA A 109 -5.40 -6.73 4.43
N LEU A 110 -5.38 -5.51 3.89
CA LEU A 110 -5.46 -4.29 4.70
C LEU A 110 -6.79 -4.21 5.45
N LYS A 111 -7.92 -4.44 4.75
CA LYS A 111 -9.25 -4.41 5.37
C LYS A 111 -9.34 -5.38 6.54
N GLN A 112 -8.85 -6.60 6.37
CA GLN A 112 -8.82 -7.60 7.44
C GLN A 112 -7.88 -7.20 8.58
N ALA A 113 -6.71 -6.63 8.28
CA ALA A 113 -5.75 -6.18 9.30
C ALA A 113 -6.37 -5.07 10.17
N VAL A 114 -7.02 -4.08 9.54
CA VAL A 114 -7.70 -2.99 10.27
C VAL A 114 -8.90 -3.51 11.05
N GLN A 115 -9.71 -4.40 10.48
CA GLN A 115 -10.87 -4.97 11.17
C GLN A 115 -10.49 -5.76 12.44
N ARG A 116 -9.32 -6.41 12.42
CA ARG A 116 -8.79 -7.20 13.54
C ARG A 116 -7.89 -6.40 14.48
N TRP A 117 -7.62 -5.13 14.15
CA TRP A 117 -6.72 -4.31 14.91
C TRP A 117 -7.32 -3.96 16.27
N ASP A 118 -6.74 -4.52 17.32
CA ASP A 118 -7.08 -4.16 18.70
C ASP A 118 -6.34 -2.87 19.07
N GLN A 119 -7.10 -1.80 19.25
CA GLN A 119 -6.53 -0.51 19.62
C GLN A 119 -6.19 -0.49 21.12
N PRO A 120 -5.23 0.33 21.56
CA PRO A 120 -5.10 0.68 22.96
C PRO A 120 -6.43 1.22 23.51
N ALA A 121 -6.77 0.89 24.76
CA ALA A 121 -8.05 1.27 25.39
C ALA A 121 -8.33 2.79 25.42
N ALA A 122 -7.30 3.62 25.21
CA ALA A 122 -7.42 5.08 25.11
C ALA A 122 -7.94 5.57 23.74
N ALA A 123 -7.95 4.71 22.72
CA ALA A 123 -8.50 5.03 21.41
C ALA A 123 -10.00 4.71 21.39
N ASN A 124 -10.83 5.73 21.18
CA ASN A 124 -12.28 5.56 21.12
C ASN A 124 -12.78 5.09 19.74
N GLU A 125 -11.91 5.01 18.73
CA GLU A 125 -12.29 4.77 17.34
C GLU A 125 -11.37 3.75 16.65
N ARG A 126 -11.95 2.97 15.75
CA ARG A 126 -11.21 2.05 14.88
C ARG A 126 -10.32 2.83 13.91
N PRO A 127 -9.18 2.27 13.47
CA PRO A 127 -8.39 2.90 12.40
C PRO A 127 -9.21 3.08 11.13
N LEU A 128 -8.97 4.18 10.42
CA LEU A 128 -9.52 4.41 9.09
C LEU A 128 -8.76 3.57 8.06
N CYS A 129 -9.50 2.80 7.27
CA CYS A 129 -8.98 1.93 6.23
C CYS A 129 -9.10 2.60 4.86
N LYS A 130 -7.96 2.79 4.19
CA LYS A 130 -7.91 3.46 2.88
C LYS A 130 -7.20 2.58 1.86
N THR A 131 -7.90 2.17 0.82
CA THR A 131 -7.39 1.30 -0.23
C THR A 131 -7.45 1.98 -1.58
N ILE A 132 -6.35 1.92 -2.31
CA ILE A 132 -6.23 2.36 -3.70
C ILE A 132 -5.75 1.17 -4.51
N LYS A 133 -6.67 0.54 -5.23
CA LYS A 133 -6.38 -0.56 -6.13
C LYS A 133 -6.10 0.01 -7.53
N PHE A 134 -4.85 -0.03 -7.97
CA PHE A 134 -4.43 0.28 -9.33
C PHE A 134 -4.92 -0.79 -10.31
N MET A 135 -4.94 -0.47 -11.60
CA MET A 135 -5.34 -1.43 -12.63
C MET A 135 -4.36 -2.61 -12.71
N GLY A 136 -4.89 -3.77 -13.08
CA GLY A 136 -4.04 -4.94 -13.37
C GLY A 136 -3.49 -4.84 -14.79
N ASP A 137 -2.23 -5.23 -14.97
CA ASP A 137 -1.51 -5.17 -16.26
C ASP A 137 -1.52 -3.78 -16.93
N PRO A 138 -1.10 -2.71 -16.22
CA PRO A 138 -1.05 -1.37 -16.80
C PRO A 138 0.05 -1.25 -17.86
N SER A 139 -0.19 -0.44 -18.89
CA SER A 139 0.92 0.13 -19.66
C SER A 139 1.76 1.06 -18.78
N LEU A 140 3.02 1.30 -19.14
CA LEU A 140 3.88 2.28 -18.43
C LEU A 140 3.26 3.67 -18.33
N LYS A 141 2.48 4.07 -19.34
CA LYS A 141 1.75 5.35 -19.34
C LYS A 141 0.65 5.35 -18.27
N GLN A 142 -0.16 4.29 -18.23
CA GLN A 142 -1.23 4.15 -17.24
C GLN A 142 -0.67 4.11 -15.82
N LEU A 143 0.34 3.28 -15.55
CA LEU A 143 0.99 3.20 -14.24
C LEU A 143 1.57 4.57 -13.81
N SER A 144 2.10 5.34 -14.76
CA SER A 144 2.59 6.68 -14.47
C SER A 144 1.47 7.65 -14.12
N SER A 145 0.35 7.59 -14.82
CA SER A 145 -0.83 8.39 -14.50
C SER A 145 -1.38 8.04 -13.12
N GLU A 146 -1.46 6.76 -12.76
CA GLU A 146 -1.90 6.31 -11.43
C GLU A 146 -0.96 6.79 -10.31
N LEU A 147 0.36 6.67 -10.50
CA LEU A 147 1.35 7.18 -9.55
C LEU A 147 1.33 8.70 -9.42
N GLN A 148 1.18 9.42 -10.53
CA GLN A 148 1.09 10.89 -10.54
C GLN A 148 -0.16 11.37 -9.79
N ALA A 149 -1.31 10.77 -10.09
CA ALA A 149 -2.57 11.10 -9.42
C ALA A 149 -2.50 10.74 -7.93
N THR A 150 -1.90 9.59 -7.58
CA THR A 150 -1.70 9.22 -6.17
C THR A 150 -0.86 10.24 -5.42
N VAL A 151 0.24 10.72 -6.00
CA VAL A 151 1.05 11.79 -5.38
C VAL A 151 0.25 13.08 -5.21
N ALA A 152 -0.51 13.49 -6.24
CA ALA A 152 -1.30 14.73 -6.20
C ALA A 152 -2.39 14.70 -5.13
N TRP A 153 -2.96 13.53 -4.84
CA TRP A 153 -4.06 13.35 -3.90
C TRP A 153 -3.62 12.85 -2.52
N MET A 154 -2.35 12.50 -2.33
CA MET A 154 -1.87 11.80 -1.14
C MET A 154 -2.19 12.53 0.17
N GLN A 155 -1.92 13.83 0.24
CA GLN A 155 -2.23 14.65 1.42
C GLN A 155 -3.72 14.64 1.76
N ARG A 156 -4.57 14.73 0.73
CA ARG A 156 -6.03 14.71 0.90
C ARG A 156 -6.51 13.34 1.34
N ILE A 157 -5.99 12.28 0.72
CA ILE A 157 -6.25 10.89 1.13
C ILE A 157 -5.89 10.72 2.59
N VAL A 158 -4.70 11.13 3.02
CA VAL A 158 -4.25 10.99 4.43
C VAL A 158 -5.17 11.77 5.38
N SER A 159 -5.48 13.03 5.06
CA SER A 159 -6.24 13.92 5.96
C SER A 159 -7.75 13.63 6.00
N HIS A 160 -8.27 12.77 5.12
CA HIS A 160 -9.70 12.49 5.06
C HIS A 160 -10.18 11.66 6.24
N GLU A 161 -11.28 12.07 6.86
CA GLU A 161 -11.79 11.48 8.11
C GLU A 161 -12.77 10.31 7.86
N SER A 162 -12.68 9.67 6.70
CA SER A 162 -13.50 8.51 6.35
C SER A 162 -12.69 7.43 5.64
N ASP A 163 -13.21 6.21 5.66
CA ASP A 163 -12.65 5.10 4.89
C ASP A 163 -12.68 5.45 3.40
N ILE A 164 -11.66 4.98 2.68
CA ILE A 164 -11.56 5.15 1.22
C ILE A 164 -11.40 3.77 0.61
N ASP A 165 -12.20 3.44 -0.40
CA ASP A 165 -12.01 2.24 -1.22
C ASP A 165 -12.14 2.59 -2.69
N VAL A 166 -11.00 2.86 -3.32
CA VAL A 166 -10.90 3.21 -4.73
C VAL A 166 -10.34 2.02 -5.49
N ALA A 167 -11.00 1.66 -6.59
CA ALA A 167 -10.48 0.78 -7.61
C ALA A 167 -10.44 1.53 -8.95
N ILE A 168 -9.28 1.49 -9.60
CA ILE A 168 -9.04 2.08 -10.92
C ILE A 168 -9.08 0.94 -11.93
N ASP A 169 -10.01 1.03 -12.88
CA ASP A 169 -10.13 0.12 -14.02
C ASP A 169 -9.43 0.70 -15.26
N PRO A 170 -9.13 -0.12 -16.29
CA PRO A 170 -8.35 0.32 -17.46
C PRO A 170 -8.95 1.48 -18.26
N TRP A 171 -10.27 1.69 -18.13
CA TRP A 171 -11.04 2.72 -18.84
C TRP A 171 -11.21 3.99 -18.02
N ASP A 172 -10.75 3.98 -16.77
CA ASP A 172 -10.93 5.10 -15.86
C ASP A 172 -9.82 6.15 -16.02
N ASP A 173 -10.20 7.40 -15.77
CA ASP A 173 -9.25 8.44 -15.46
C ASP A 173 -8.85 8.35 -13.98
N ALA A 174 -7.56 8.07 -13.72
CA ALA A 174 -7.04 7.83 -12.37
C ALA A 174 -7.28 9.01 -11.42
N GLU A 175 -7.15 10.24 -11.93
CA GLU A 175 -7.37 11.45 -11.14
C GLU A 175 -8.85 11.59 -10.74
N SER A 176 -9.76 11.36 -11.68
CA SER A 176 -11.20 11.37 -11.42
C SER A 176 -11.62 10.32 -10.41
N LYS A 177 -11.03 9.11 -10.45
CA LYS A 177 -11.30 8.06 -9.46
C LYS A 177 -10.76 8.39 -8.07
N LEU A 178 -9.55 8.94 -8.00
CA LEU A 178 -8.97 9.35 -6.71
C LEU A 178 -9.68 10.56 -6.12
N ARG A 179 -10.27 11.44 -6.95
CA ARG A 179 -11.10 12.55 -6.48
C ARG A 179 -12.46 12.11 -5.94
N ALA A 180 -13.06 11.05 -6.51
CA ALA A 180 -14.44 10.66 -6.24
C ALA A 180 -14.83 10.57 -4.75
N PRO A 181 -13.99 10.06 -3.82
CA PRO A 181 -14.31 10.02 -2.40
C PRO A 181 -14.49 11.38 -1.73
N PHE A 182 -13.95 12.46 -2.29
CA PHE A 182 -13.93 13.80 -1.68
C PHE A 182 -15.09 14.71 -2.12
N GLY A 183 -15.94 14.24 -3.03
CA GLY A 183 -17.05 15.04 -3.58
C GLY A 183 -16.60 16.10 -4.61
N PRO A 184 -17.58 16.84 -5.20
CA PRO A 184 -17.34 17.74 -6.32
C PRO A 184 -16.63 19.06 -5.96
N GLU A 185 -16.58 19.42 -4.68
CA GLU A 185 -15.98 20.69 -4.21
C GLU A 185 -14.49 20.60 -3.86
N ALA A 186 -13.89 19.40 -3.95
CA ALA A 186 -12.48 19.20 -3.69
C ALA A 186 -11.62 19.65 -4.89
N CYS A 187 -11.33 20.94 -5.00
CA CYS A 187 -10.30 21.52 -5.87
C CYS A 187 -9.31 22.33 -5.05
#